data_AF-A0A3B9C699-F1
#
_entry.id   AF-A0A3B9C699-F1
#
_cell.length_a   1.000
_cell.length_b   1.000
_cell.length_c   1.000
_cell.angle_alpha   90.00
_cell.angle_beta   90.00
_cell.angle_gamma   90.00
#
_symmetry.space_group_name_H-M   'P 1'
#
loop_
_entity.id
_entity.type
_entity.pdbx_description
1 polymer ?
#
loop_
_entity_poly.entity_id
_entity_poly.type
_entity_poly.pdbx_seq_one_letter_code
_entity_poly.pdbx_strand_id
1 'polypeptide(L)' 'MINNPSRSYCDGKLTSVDLFEGSLINANLTGINLTRADLLKTFLNGAKLENVIFCMTRMPNGTEDNSGC' A
#
# COMPACT_ATOMS: atom_id res chain seq x y z
N MET A 1 -4.74 -23.50 -29.76
CA MET A 1 -5.27 -23.27 -28.40
C MET A 1 -4.31 -22.37 -27.67
N ILE A 2 -4.50 -21.05 -27.73
CA ILE A 2 -3.78 -20.13 -26.84
C ILE A 2 -4.85 -19.20 -26.30
N ASN A 3 -5.49 -19.66 -25.21
CA ASN A 3 -6.27 -18.79 -24.34
C ASN A 3 -5.24 -17.91 -23.61
N ASN A 4 -4.95 -16.74 -24.17
CA ASN A 4 -4.33 -15.69 -23.36
C ASN A 4 -5.42 -14.66 -23.11
N PRO A 5 -6.25 -14.81 -22.06
CA PRO A 5 -7.14 -13.74 -21.70
C PRO A 5 -6.22 -12.57 -21.38
N SER A 6 -6.40 -11.47 -22.11
CA SER A 6 -5.97 -10.14 -21.71
C SER A 6 -6.67 -9.85 -20.38
N ARG A 7 -6.16 -10.45 -19.31
CA ARG A 7 -6.61 -10.26 -17.95
C ARG A 7 -6.00 -8.94 -17.58
N SER A 8 -6.71 -7.89 -17.98
CA SER A 8 -6.61 -6.58 -17.36
C SER A 8 -7.00 -6.80 -15.90
N TYR A 9 -6.03 -7.25 -15.11
CA TYR A 9 -6.11 -7.12 -13.68
C TYR A 9 -5.94 -5.63 -13.45
N CYS A 10 -7.07 -4.93 -13.45
CA CYS A 10 -7.25 -3.74 -12.66
C CYS A 10 -7.27 -4.17 -11.18
N ASP A 11 -6.26 -4.93 -10.73
CA ASP A 11 -5.87 -4.83 -9.35
C ASP A 11 -5.48 -3.36 -9.23
N GLY A 12 -6.15 -2.63 -8.33
CA GLY A 12 -5.86 -1.24 -7.99
C GLY A 12 -4.47 -1.11 -7.37
N LYS A 13 -3.46 -1.50 -8.14
CA LYS A 13 -2.05 -1.45 -7.88
C LYS A 13 -1.64 0.01 -8.07
N LEU A 14 -1.87 0.79 -7.02
CA LEU A 14 -0.96 1.85 -6.65
C LEU A 14 0.38 1.25 -6.13
N THR A 15 0.84 0.10 -6.66
CA THR A 15 1.97 -0.68 -6.09
C THR A 15 3.35 -0.14 -6.40
N SER A 16 3.45 1.08 -6.89
CA SER A 16 4.70 1.82 -6.90
C SER A 16 4.34 3.30 -7.04
N VAL A 17 3.45 3.79 -6.18
CA VAL A 17 3.69 5.18 -5.78
C VAL A 17 4.97 5.07 -4.98
N ASP A 18 6.09 5.50 -5.57
CA ASP A 18 7.33 5.80 -4.87
C ASP A 18 7.01 6.87 -3.81
N LEU A 19 6.34 6.45 -2.74
CA LEU A 19 6.16 7.22 -1.52
C LEU A 19 7.45 7.18 -0.70
N PHE A 20 8.56 6.75 -1.29
CA PHE A 20 9.84 6.44 -0.66
C PHE A 20 10.42 7.62 0.13
N GLU A 21 9.93 8.84 -0.12
CA GLU A 21 10.24 10.04 0.67
C GLU A 21 9.00 10.94 0.85
N GLY A 22 7.81 10.38 0.68
CA GLY A 22 6.53 11.08 0.73
C GLY A 22 6.07 11.30 2.17
N SER A 23 6.00 12.56 2.58
CA SER A 23 5.31 12.93 3.82
C SER A 23 3.80 12.66 3.64
N LEU A 24 3.32 11.56 4.21
CA LEU A 24 1.88 11.21 4.27
C LEU A 24 1.22 11.84 5.50
N ILE A 25 1.81 12.91 6.05
CA ILE A 25 1.31 13.61 7.21
C ILE A 25 -0.09 14.15 6.88
N ASN A 26 -1.08 13.81 7.72
CA ASN A 26 -2.51 14.12 7.51
C ASN A 26 -3.12 13.58 6.21
N ALA A 27 -2.48 12.61 5.53
CA ALA A 27 -3.05 11.99 4.34
C ALA A 27 -4.29 11.16 4.67
N ASN A 28 -5.30 11.20 3.81
CA ASN A 28 -6.44 10.31 3.94
C ASN A 28 -6.17 9.01 3.16
N LEU A 29 -5.86 7.94 3.88
CA LEU A 29 -5.60 6.62 3.30
C LEU A 29 -6.78 5.66 3.50
N THR A 30 -7.96 6.16 3.90
CA THR A 30 -9.11 5.30 4.21
C THR A 30 -9.48 4.39 3.04
N GLY A 31 -9.51 3.07 3.28
CA GLY A 31 -9.85 2.06 2.28
C GLY A 31 -8.76 1.73 1.25
N ILE A 32 -7.54 2.26 1.41
CA ILE A 32 -6.45 1.99 0.47
C ILE A 32 -5.88 0.59 0.68
N ASN A 33 -5.55 -0.07 -0.44
CA ASN A 33 -4.79 -1.31 -0.42
C ASN A 33 -3.30 -1.02 -0.58
N LEU A 34 -2.53 -1.26 0.49
CA LEU A 34 -1.08 -1.11 0.54
C LEU A 34 -0.35 -2.44 0.44
N THR A 35 -0.98 -3.47 -0.14
CA THR A 35 -0.36 -4.79 -0.29
C THR A 35 0.98 -4.68 -1.01
N ARG A 36 2.05 -5.18 -0.37
CA ARG A 36 3.46 -5.10 -0.82
C ARG A 36 4.01 -3.68 -0.93
N ALA A 37 3.43 -2.70 -0.23
CA ALA A 37 3.96 -1.36 -0.18
C ALA A 37 5.19 -1.27 0.75
N ASP A 38 6.07 -0.33 0.44
CA ASP A 38 7.22 0.01 1.26
C ASP A 38 7.04 1.42 1.83
N LEU A 39 6.76 1.48 3.12
CA LEU A 39 6.56 2.70 3.89
C LEU A 39 7.80 3.03 4.72
N LEU A 40 8.95 2.37 4.49
CA LEU A 40 10.18 2.69 5.21
C LEU A 40 10.51 4.18 5.07
N LYS A 41 10.79 4.86 6.20
CA LYS A 41 11.03 6.31 6.27
C LYS A 41 9.86 7.22 5.87
N THR A 42 8.64 6.71 5.67
CA THR A 42 7.46 7.59 5.54
C THR A 42 6.95 8.09 6.88
N PHE A 43 6.44 9.32 6.90
CA PHE A 43 5.80 9.90 8.06
C PHE A 43 4.28 9.78 7.92
N LEU A 44 3.67 8.92 8.74
CA LEU A 44 2.21 8.70 8.80
C LEU A 44 1.53 9.54 9.90
N ASN A 45 2.20 10.53 10.48
CA ASN A 45 1.64 11.33 11.58
C ASN A 45 0.33 12.00 11.15
N GLY A 46 -0.76 11.70 11.83
CA GLY A 46 -2.10 12.22 11.50
C GLY A 46 -2.75 11.62 10.25
N ALA A 47 -2.12 10.63 9.59
CA ALA A 47 -2.74 9.93 8.47
C ALA A 47 -3.99 9.15 8.93
N LYS A 48 -5.05 9.17 8.12
CA LYS A 48 -6.25 8.35 8.35
C LYS A 48 -6.01 6.97 7.77
N LEU A 49 -5.92 5.95 8.63
CA LEU A 49 -5.64 4.55 8.26
C LEU A 49 -6.86 3.63 8.40
N GLU A 50 -8.07 4.19 8.39
CA GLU A 50 -9.30 3.41 8.55
C GLU A 50 -9.51 2.46 7.36
N ASN A 51 -9.78 1.18 7.61
CA ASN A 51 -9.97 0.16 6.56
C ASN A 51 -8.81 0.05 5.56
N VAL A 52 -7.59 0.42 5.94
CA VAL A 52 -6.40 0.18 5.12
C VAL A 52 -6.05 -1.31 5.13
N ILE A 53 -5.72 -1.85 3.95
CA ILE A 53 -5.24 -3.22 3.82
C ILE A 53 -3.71 -3.21 3.85
N PHE A 54 -3.14 -3.75 4.93
CA PHE A 54 -1.71 -3.98 5.07
C PHE A 54 -1.41 -5.47 4.88
N CYS A 55 -0.94 -5.87 3.70
CA CYS A 55 -0.53 -7.25 3.44
C CYS A 55 0.88 -7.23 2.83
N MET A 56 1.84 -7.92 3.42
CA MET A 56 3.26 -7.87 3.05
C MET A 56 3.80 -6.43 2.99
N THR A 57 3.32 -5.53 3.85
CA THR A 57 3.66 -4.10 3.82
C THR A 57 4.82 -3.80 4.76
N ARG A 58 5.90 -3.16 4.29
CA ARG A 58 6.98 -2.72 5.19
C ARG A 58 6.62 -1.39 5.83
N MET A 59 6.41 -1.38 7.15
CA MET A 59 6.02 -0.20 7.93
C MET A 59 7.19 0.76 8.16
N PRO A 60 6.93 2.02 8.57
CA PRO A 60 8.00 3.02 8.79
C PRO A 60 9.05 2.63 9.82
N ASN A 61 8.69 1.80 10.80
CA ASN A 61 9.60 1.23 11.80
C ASN A 61 10.47 0.07 11.26
N GLY A 62 10.30 -0.29 9.98
CA GLY A 62 11.00 -1.39 9.31
C GLY A 62 10.36 -2.77 9.49
N THR A 63 9.28 -2.90 10.26
CA THR A 63 8.58 -4.20 10.44
C THR A 63 7.63 -4.47 9.28
N GLU A 64 7.39 -5.73 8.95
CA GLU A 64 6.36 -6.10 7.99
C GLU A 64 4.99 -6.23 8.67
N ASP A 65 3.96 -5.58 8.11
CA ASP A 65 2.57 -5.69 8.52
C ASP A 65 1.80 -6.54 7.50
N ASN A 66 1.16 -7.57 8.03
CA ASN A 66 0.35 -8.55 7.32
C ASN A 66 -1.07 -8.64 7.89
N SER A 67 -1.52 -7.66 8.67
CA SER A 67 -2.82 -7.65 9.36
C SER A 67 -4.04 -7.56 8.44
N GLY A 68 -3.83 -7.14 7.18
CA GLY A 68 -4.84 -7.09 6.12
C GLY A 68 -4.74 -8.23 5.10
N CYS A 69 -3.83 -9.18 5.30
CA CYS A 69 -4.02 -10.52 4.76
C CYS A 69 -5.08 -11.24 5.64
#